data_AF-A0AAD0LFG8-F1
#
_entry.id   AF-A0AAD0LFG8-F1
#
_cell.length_a   1.000
_cell.length_b   1.000
_cell.length_c   1.000
_cell.angle_alpha   90.00
_cell.angle_beta   90.00
_cell.angle_gamma   90.00
#
_symmetry.space_group_name_H-M   'P 1'
#
loop_
_entity.id
_entity.type
_entity.pdbx_description
1 polymer ?
#
loop_
_entity_poly.entity_id
_entity_poly.type
_entity_poly.pdbx_seq_one_letter_code
_entity_poly.pdbx_strand_id
1 'polypeptide(L)'
;MLKQWRAGSRQAWQGVTRAFRRPRVRISFDIDDTLACLPHHSPEEHSKLPGFVHRWLGEPLRIGTRALIRDLRRQGYSVWIYTSSGRTPSYIRRWLLLYGIRVDGVVNSDRHQHVLNVNGLENPPSKFPPAFDIDLHVDDSEGVRIEGDDHGFRVVVVCPKDKNWAQKVMDAAVDVQAKLAWQQPLRHQVPVQSSSEALLS
;
A
#
# COMPACT_ATOMS: atom_id res chain seq x y z
N MET A 1 -6.79 -60.00 1.60
CA MET A 1 -6.45 -58.95 0.62
C MET A 1 -6.34 -57.63 1.39
N LEU A 2 -5.13 -57.12 1.57
CA LEU A 2 -4.86 -55.88 2.30
C LEU A 2 -5.44 -54.67 1.56
N LYS A 3 -6.00 -53.70 2.31
CA LYS A 3 -5.59 -52.30 2.26
C LYS A 3 -6.18 -51.54 3.46
N GLN A 4 -5.26 -51.01 4.27
CA GLN A 4 -5.48 -49.95 5.25
C GLN A 4 -6.15 -48.74 4.58
N TRP A 5 -6.73 -47.83 5.37
CA TRP A 5 -6.33 -46.42 5.41
C TRP A 5 -6.69 -45.80 6.76
N ARG A 6 -5.70 -45.11 7.33
CA ARG A 6 -5.73 -44.40 8.60
C ARG A 6 -5.99 -42.91 8.36
N ALA A 7 -6.68 -42.31 9.33
CA ALA A 7 -6.49 -40.96 9.86
C ALA A 7 -6.66 -39.75 8.93
N GLY A 8 -7.77 -39.02 9.13
CA GLY A 8 -7.99 -37.66 8.62
C GLY A 8 -8.48 -36.73 9.73
N SER A 9 -7.68 -36.52 10.77
CA SER A 9 -8.00 -35.58 11.86
C SER A 9 -6.86 -34.59 12.08
N ARG A 10 -6.57 -33.73 11.09
CA ARG A 10 -5.61 -32.60 11.18
C ARG A 10 -5.93 -31.42 10.25
N GLN A 11 -7.20 -31.05 10.06
CA GLN A 11 -7.55 -29.91 9.18
C GLN A 11 -8.54 -28.90 9.76
N ALA A 12 -8.83 -28.94 11.07
CA ALA A 12 -9.80 -28.03 11.69
C ALA A 12 -9.17 -26.90 12.55
N TRP A 13 -7.86 -26.62 12.42
CA TRP A 13 -7.17 -25.63 13.28
C TRP A 13 -6.43 -24.52 12.52
N GLN A 14 -6.68 -24.36 11.22
CA GLN A 14 -6.11 -23.24 10.43
C GLN A 14 -7.14 -22.14 10.09
N GLY A 15 -8.43 -22.35 10.44
CA GLY A 15 -9.51 -21.40 10.12
C GLY A 15 -9.78 -20.33 11.18
N VAL A 16 -9.30 -20.49 12.42
CA VAL A 16 -9.73 -19.65 13.56
C VAL A 16 -8.80 -18.46 13.84
N THR A 17 -7.60 -18.40 13.26
CA THR A 17 -6.65 -17.29 13.50
C THR A 17 -6.69 -16.17 12.45
N ARG A 18 -7.56 -16.26 11.45
CA ARG A 18 -7.73 -15.21 10.43
C ARG A 18 -8.79 -14.16 10.80
N ALA A 19 -9.60 -14.45 11.81
CA ALA A 19 -10.54 -13.49 12.39
C ALA A 19 -9.79 -12.57 13.37
N PHE A 20 -9.96 -11.26 13.21
CA PHE A 20 -9.45 -10.17 14.08
C PHE A 20 -8.01 -9.65 13.89
N ARG A 21 -7.42 -9.73 12.69
CA ARG A 21 -6.39 -8.73 12.36
C ARG A 21 -7.08 -7.45 11.92
N ARG A 22 -6.91 -6.36 12.69
CA ARG A 22 -7.24 -4.99 12.24
C ARG A 22 -6.77 -4.84 10.79
N PRO A 23 -7.57 -4.25 9.88
CA PRO A 23 -7.07 -3.97 8.54
C PRO A 23 -5.80 -3.14 8.69
N ARG A 24 -4.68 -3.70 8.22
CA ARG A 24 -3.39 -3.02 8.25
C ARG A 24 -3.54 -1.83 7.32
N VAL A 25 -3.30 -0.63 7.83
CA VAL A 25 -3.28 0.59 7.01
C VAL A 25 -2.33 0.35 5.84
N ARG A 26 -2.84 0.53 4.62
CA ARG A 26 -2.12 0.30 3.37
C ARG A 26 -1.60 1.63 2.84
N ILE A 27 -0.28 1.71 2.69
CA ILE A 27 0.42 2.89 2.21
C ILE A 27 1.05 2.53 0.87
N SER A 28 0.79 3.32 -0.16
CA SER A 28 1.45 3.17 -1.45
C SER A 28 2.40 4.32 -1.76
N PHE A 29 3.44 4.02 -2.53
CA PHE A 29 4.45 4.99 -2.97
C PHE A 29 4.48 5.06 -4.49
N ASP A 30 4.55 6.27 -5.04
CA ASP A 30 4.98 6.45 -6.43
C ASP A 30 6.47 6.15 -6.59
N ILE A 31 6.93 6.02 -7.84
CA ILE A 31 8.32 5.74 -8.18
C ILE A 31 9.05 7.01 -8.58
N ASP A 32 8.68 7.61 -9.71
CA ASP A 32 9.46 8.68 -10.34
C ASP A 32 9.45 9.93 -9.45
N ASP A 33 10.63 10.49 -9.17
CA ASP A 33 10.90 11.59 -8.23
C ASP A 33 10.44 11.40 -6.76
N THR A 34 9.73 10.32 -6.45
CA THR A 34 9.35 9.91 -5.09
C THR A 34 10.33 8.90 -4.48
N LEU A 35 10.46 7.71 -5.07
CA LEU A 35 11.37 6.64 -4.64
C LEU A 35 12.63 6.56 -5.50
N ALA A 36 12.53 6.86 -6.79
CA ALA A 36 13.65 6.96 -7.71
C ALA A 36 13.84 8.43 -8.07
N CYS A 37 14.81 9.08 -7.44
CA CYS A 37 15.11 10.49 -7.69
C CYS A 37 16.28 10.63 -8.64
N LEU A 38 16.29 11.73 -9.39
CA LEU A 38 17.49 12.14 -10.13
C LEU A 38 18.66 12.39 -9.15
N PRO A 39 19.92 12.13 -9.54
CA PRO A 39 21.07 12.24 -8.62
C PRO A 39 21.27 13.62 -7.97
N HIS A 40 20.75 14.70 -8.60
CA HIS A 40 20.83 16.06 -8.08
C HIS A 40 19.65 16.43 -7.15
N HIS A 41 18.63 15.59 -7.07
CA HIS A 41 17.47 15.78 -6.18
C HIS A 41 17.73 15.17 -4.80
N SER A 42 18.28 13.94 -4.76
CA SER A 42 18.56 13.25 -3.51
C SER A 42 19.71 12.26 -3.68
N PRO A 43 20.52 12.01 -2.62
CA PRO A 43 21.44 10.88 -2.60
C PRO A 43 20.72 9.54 -2.78
N GLU A 44 21.49 8.55 -3.23
CA GLU A 44 21.05 7.19 -3.48
C GLU A 44 21.28 6.29 -2.24
N GLU A 45 20.41 5.32 -2.02
CA GLU A 45 20.59 4.25 -1.05
C GLU A 45 21.82 3.41 -1.38
N HIS A 46 22.53 3.00 -0.33
CA HIS A 46 23.66 2.12 -0.50
C HIS A 46 23.19 0.72 -0.96
N SER A 47 23.66 0.31 -2.13
CA SER A 47 23.48 -1.06 -2.64
C SER A 47 24.60 -1.97 -2.13
N LYS A 48 24.25 -3.21 -1.75
CA LYS A 48 25.25 -4.24 -1.43
C LYS A 48 25.85 -4.88 -2.68
N LEU A 49 25.28 -4.62 -3.85
CA LEU A 49 25.73 -5.14 -5.13
C LEU A 49 26.72 -4.17 -5.79
N PRO A 50 27.67 -4.66 -6.60
CA PRO A 50 28.51 -3.79 -7.42
C PRO A 50 27.66 -2.83 -8.25
N GLY A 51 28.07 -1.56 -8.34
CA GLY A 51 27.26 -0.49 -8.94
C GLY A 51 26.81 -0.76 -10.38
N PHE A 52 27.63 -1.44 -11.18
CA PHE A 52 27.26 -1.82 -12.56
C PHE A 52 26.13 -2.85 -12.62
N VAL A 53 26.14 -3.84 -11.71
CA VAL A 53 25.08 -4.85 -11.60
C VAL A 53 23.78 -4.18 -11.17
N HIS A 54 23.89 -3.27 -10.20
CA HIS A 54 22.74 -2.56 -9.68
C HIS A 54 22.08 -1.68 -10.75
N ARG A 55 22.88 -0.92 -11.51
CA ARG A 55 22.40 -0.03 -12.60
C ARG A 55 21.80 -0.80 -13.77
N TRP A 56 22.26 -2.04 -14.03
CA TRP A 56 21.67 -2.87 -15.07
C TRP A 56 20.36 -3.52 -14.65
N LEU A 57 20.20 -3.86 -13.36
CA LEU A 57 19.04 -4.57 -12.85
C LEU A 57 17.93 -3.67 -12.30
N GLY A 58 18.23 -2.40 -12.04
CA GLY A 58 17.31 -1.47 -11.40
C GLY A 58 17.80 -0.03 -11.42
N GLU A 59 17.05 0.82 -10.73
CA GLU A 59 17.26 2.27 -10.71
C GLU A 59 17.85 2.72 -9.37
N PRO A 60 18.50 3.89 -9.30
CA PRO A 60 18.84 4.51 -8.02
C PRO A 60 17.62 4.67 -7.12
N LEU A 61 17.70 4.17 -5.89
CA LEU A 61 16.66 4.34 -4.88
C LEU A 61 17.01 5.50 -3.96
N ARG A 62 16.06 6.37 -3.66
CA ARG A 62 16.21 7.54 -2.79
C ARG A 62 16.64 7.14 -1.38
N ILE A 63 17.66 7.82 -0.85
CA ILE A 63 18.15 7.62 0.52
C ILE A 63 17.02 7.75 1.57
N GLY A 64 17.03 6.85 2.54
CA GLY A 64 16.05 6.80 3.62
C GLY A 64 14.90 5.82 3.33
N THR A 65 14.70 5.40 2.07
CA THR A 65 13.63 4.46 1.69
C THR A 65 13.73 3.14 2.46
N ARG A 66 14.94 2.60 2.63
CA ARG A 66 15.12 1.31 3.32
C ARG A 66 14.72 1.41 4.79
N ALA A 67 15.15 2.49 5.46
CA ALA A 67 14.83 2.74 6.86
C ALA A 67 13.32 2.98 7.04
N LEU A 68 12.74 3.86 6.22
CA LEU A 68 11.32 4.16 6.21
C LEU A 68 10.46 2.90 6.06
N ILE A 69 10.69 2.10 5.02
CA ILE A 69 9.87 0.90 4.77
C ILE A 69 10.04 -0.13 5.89
N ARG A 70 11.25 -0.30 6.42
CA ARG A 70 11.49 -1.18 7.58
C ARG A 70 10.66 -0.71 8.78
N ASP A 71 10.66 0.58 9.06
CA ASP A 71 10.00 1.13 10.25
C ASP A 71 8.47 1.16 10.07
N LEU A 72 7.96 1.39 8.86
CA LEU A 72 6.54 1.19 8.53
C LEU A 72 6.11 -0.27 8.75
N ARG A 73 6.88 -1.23 8.24
CA ARG A 73 6.57 -2.66 8.42
C ARG A 73 6.62 -3.08 9.89
N ARG A 74 7.53 -2.52 10.69
CA ARG A 74 7.61 -2.75 12.15
C ARG A 74 6.36 -2.25 12.88
N GLN A 75 5.79 -1.14 12.45
CA GLN A 75 4.52 -0.62 12.98
C GLN A 75 3.28 -1.35 12.43
N GLY A 76 3.47 -2.30 11.53
CA GLY A 76 2.41 -3.18 11.03
C GLY A 76 1.67 -2.65 9.82
N TYR A 77 2.13 -1.56 9.18
CA TYR A 77 1.60 -1.07 7.91
C TYR A 77 1.82 -2.08 6.77
N SER A 78 0.93 -2.06 5.78
CA SER A 78 1.13 -2.74 4.50
C SER A 78 1.72 -1.76 3.49
N VAL A 79 2.78 -2.16 2.79
CA VAL A 79 3.54 -1.28 1.90
C VAL A 79 3.33 -1.70 0.45
N TRP A 80 2.87 -0.77 -0.37
CA TRP A 80 2.53 -0.96 -1.77
C TRP A 80 3.33 -0.01 -2.66
N ILE A 81 3.43 -0.33 -3.94
CA ILE A 81 3.86 0.61 -4.97
C ILE A 81 2.65 0.95 -5.83
N TYR A 82 2.47 2.23 -6.13
CA TYR A 82 1.48 2.69 -7.08
C TYR A 82 2.11 3.73 -8.00
N THR A 83 2.45 3.30 -9.21
CA THR A 83 3.05 4.13 -10.25
C THR A 83 2.18 4.16 -11.49
N SER A 84 2.20 5.29 -12.20
CA SER A 84 1.63 5.45 -13.54
C SER A 84 2.60 4.99 -14.64
N SER A 85 3.82 4.56 -14.29
CA SER A 85 4.79 4.06 -15.27
C SER A 85 4.45 2.66 -15.80
N GLY A 86 4.94 2.36 -17.00
CA GLY A 86 4.83 1.04 -17.63
C GLY A 86 5.76 -0.03 -17.04
N ARG A 87 6.42 0.24 -15.91
CA ARG A 87 7.27 -0.74 -15.22
C ARG A 87 6.42 -1.93 -14.79
N THR A 88 6.88 -3.14 -15.12
CA THR A 88 6.13 -4.35 -14.76
C THR A 88 6.18 -4.60 -13.25
N PRO A 89 5.14 -5.20 -12.66
CA PRO A 89 5.15 -5.56 -11.25
C PRO A 89 6.34 -6.46 -10.85
N SER A 90 6.77 -7.35 -11.74
CA SER A 90 7.93 -8.23 -11.51
C SER A 90 9.25 -7.43 -11.50
N TYR A 91 9.40 -6.46 -12.40
CA TYR A 91 10.53 -5.55 -12.41
C TYR A 91 10.62 -4.78 -11.09
N ILE A 92 9.54 -4.10 -10.69
CA ILE A 92 9.49 -3.28 -9.47
C ILE A 92 9.83 -4.12 -8.23
N ARG A 93 9.24 -5.32 -8.11
CA ARG A 93 9.51 -6.23 -6.98
C ARG A 93 10.97 -6.67 -6.95
N ARG A 94 11.55 -7.02 -8.10
CA ARG A 94 12.95 -7.43 -8.20
C ARG A 94 13.88 -6.27 -7.85
N TRP A 95 13.64 -5.08 -8.39
CA TRP A 95 14.42 -3.87 -8.13
C TRP A 95 14.47 -3.55 -6.63
N LEU A 96 13.31 -3.45 -5.96
CA LEU A 96 13.25 -3.19 -4.53
C LEU A 96 13.90 -4.31 -3.70
N LEU A 97 13.82 -5.57 -4.16
CA LEU A 97 14.48 -6.69 -3.49
C LEU A 97 16.01 -6.57 -3.50
N LEU A 98 16.63 -5.94 -4.51
CA LEU A 98 18.08 -5.68 -4.52
C LEU A 98 18.50 -4.76 -3.35
N TYR A 99 17.59 -3.90 -2.90
CA TYR A 99 17.74 -3.08 -1.70
C TYR A 99 17.25 -3.76 -0.42
N GLY A 100 16.85 -5.04 -0.49
CA GLY A 100 16.30 -5.78 0.64
C GLY A 100 14.89 -5.36 1.05
N ILE A 101 14.17 -4.65 0.17
CA ILE A 101 12.81 -4.17 0.39
C ILE A 101 11.82 -5.17 -0.20
N ARG A 102 10.75 -5.45 0.54
CA ARG A 102 9.60 -6.23 0.05
C ARG A 102 8.35 -5.36 0.13
N VAL A 103 7.51 -5.47 -0.89
CA VAL A 103 6.21 -4.78 -0.97
C VAL A 103 5.09 -5.81 -1.10
N ASP A 104 3.96 -5.51 -0.50
CA ASP A 104 2.81 -6.40 -0.42
C ASP A 104 1.96 -6.34 -1.71
N GLY A 105 1.97 -5.20 -2.40
CA GLY A 105 1.30 -5.03 -3.68
C GLY A 105 1.99 -4.03 -4.62
N VAL A 106 1.66 -4.13 -5.90
CA VAL A 106 2.08 -3.19 -6.94
C VAL A 106 0.87 -2.88 -7.82
N VAL A 107 0.65 -1.60 -8.08
CA VAL A 107 -0.28 -1.05 -9.07
C VAL A 107 0.58 -0.28 -10.07
N ASN A 108 0.63 -0.78 -11.30
CA ASN A 108 1.24 -0.07 -12.44
C ASN A 108 0.13 0.50 -13.34
N SER A 109 0.53 1.17 -14.43
CA SER A 109 -0.40 1.71 -15.44
C SER A 109 -1.44 0.68 -15.90
N ASP A 110 -1.01 -0.53 -16.24
CA ASP A 110 -1.90 -1.54 -16.84
C ASP A 110 -2.96 -1.99 -15.84
N ARG A 111 -2.55 -2.27 -14.60
CA ARG A 111 -3.47 -2.68 -13.54
C ARG A 111 -4.44 -1.56 -13.18
N HIS A 112 -3.95 -0.31 -13.16
CA HIS A 112 -4.78 0.87 -12.92
C HIS A 112 -5.86 1.01 -14.00
N GLN A 113 -5.46 1.03 -15.27
CA GLN A 113 -6.39 1.18 -16.40
C GLN A 113 -7.39 0.04 -16.44
N HIS A 114 -6.96 -1.20 -16.19
CA HIS A 114 -7.87 -2.34 -16.12
C HIS A 114 -8.96 -2.15 -15.07
N VAL A 115 -8.61 -1.72 -13.85
CA VAL A 115 -9.58 -1.51 -12.77
C VAL A 115 -10.51 -0.33 -13.05
N LEU A 116 -10.00 0.76 -13.60
CA LEU A 116 -10.83 1.91 -13.95
C LEU A 116 -11.84 1.59 -15.06
N ASN A 117 -11.39 0.87 -16.09
CA ASN A 117 -12.25 0.45 -17.20
C ASN A 117 -13.38 -0.48 -16.72
N VAL A 118 -13.07 -1.40 -15.80
CA VAL A 118 -14.08 -2.28 -15.19
C VAL A 118 -15.09 -1.49 -14.34
N ASN A 119 -14.66 -0.39 -13.72
CA ASN A 119 -15.50 0.42 -12.84
C ASN A 119 -16.25 1.56 -13.56
N GLY A 120 -16.01 1.80 -14.85
CA GLY A 120 -16.76 2.76 -15.66
C GLY A 120 -16.63 4.22 -15.21
N LEU A 121 -15.48 4.62 -14.67
CA LEU A 121 -15.25 6.00 -14.22
C LEU A 121 -15.04 6.94 -15.42
N GLU A 122 -15.94 7.90 -15.60
CA GLU A 122 -15.74 9.02 -16.54
C GLU A 122 -14.75 10.03 -15.94
N ASN A 123 -13.70 10.39 -16.69
CA ASN A 123 -12.60 11.27 -16.25
C ASN A 123 -11.93 10.83 -14.94
N PRO A 124 -11.31 9.64 -14.91
CA PRO A 124 -10.67 9.14 -13.70
C PRO A 124 -9.43 9.99 -13.35
N PRO A 125 -9.11 10.15 -12.04
CA PRO A 125 -7.89 10.82 -11.62
C PRO A 125 -6.66 10.04 -12.08
N SER A 126 -5.50 10.72 -12.18
CA SER A 126 -4.24 10.11 -12.60
C SER A 126 -3.83 8.90 -11.74
N LYS A 127 -4.22 8.92 -10.46
CA LYS A 127 -4.16 7.79 -9.54
C LYS A 127 -5.43 7.72 -8.71
N PHE A 128 -5.91 6.50 -8.44
CA PHE A 128 -7.10 6.26 -7.61
C PHE A 128 -6.84 5.18 -6.54
N PRO A 129 -6.09 5.52 -5.47
CA PRO A 129 -5.77 4.58 -4.38
C PRO A 129 -6.96 3.82 -3.77
N PRO A 130 -8.16 4.43 -3.61
CA PRO A 130 -9.32 3.74 -3.04
C PRO A 130 -9.73 2.46 -3.79
N ALA A 131 -9.53 2.39 -5.10
CA ALA A 131 -9.86 1.18 -5.87
C ALA A 131 -8.99 -0.05 -5.53
N PHE A 132 -7.97 0.12 -4.69
CA PHE A 132 -7.05 -0.92 -4.24
C PHE A 132 -7.02 -1.07 -2.70
N ASP A 133 -7.99 -0.47 -2.01
CA ASP A 133 -8.04 -0.25 -0.55
C ASP A 133 -6.74 0.35 0.01
N ILE A 134 -6.15 1.30 -0.71
CA ILE A 134 -4.97 2.04 -0.22
C ILE A 134 -5.47 3.25 0.58
N ASP A 135 -5.01 3.36 1.82
CA ASP A 135 -5.45 4.37 2.79
C ASP A 135 -4.66 5.68 2.70
N LEU A 136 -3.40 5.60 2.27
CA LEU A 136 -2.50 6.74 2.10
C LEU A 136 -1.60 6.53 0.88
N HIS A 137 -1.50 7.53 0.02
CA HIS A 137 -0.56 7.55 -1.10
C HIS A 137 0.55 8.57 -0.85
N VAL A 138 1.79 8.19 -1.17
CA VAL A 138 2.98 9.05 -1.13
C VAL A 138 3.39 9.36 -2.56
N ASP A 139 3.48 10.65 -2.88
CA ASP A 139 3.72 11.16 -4.23
C ASP A 139 4.51 12.48 -4.13
N ASP A 140 5.22 12.91 -5.17
CA ASP A 140 5.87 14.22 -5.22
C ASP A 140 5.02 15.30 -5.90
N SER A 141 3.95 14.91 -6.58
CA SER A 141 3.06 15.78 -7.33
C SER A 141 1.97 16.42 -6.47
N GLU A 142 1.95 17.75 -6.44
CA GLU A 142 0.81 18.52 -5.91
C GLU A 142 -0.48 18.28 -6.72
N GLY A 143 -0.37 17.97 -8.01
CA GLY A 143 -1.54 17.64 -8.84
C GLY A 143 -2.26 16.39 -8.33
N VAL A 144 -1.51 15.37 -7.91
CA VAL A 144 -2.09 14.13 -7.33
C VAL A 144 -2.77 14.43 -5.99
N ARG A 145 -2.25 15.38 -5.20
CA ARG A 145 -2.94 15.83 -3.97
C ARG A 145 -4.25 16.55 -4.28
N ILE A 146 -4.27 17.43 -5.27
CA ILE A 146 -5.50 18.12 -5.70
C ILE A 146 -6.55 17.11 -6.15
N GLU A 147 -6.17 16.13 -6.99
CA GLU A 147 -7.05 15.02 -7.34
C GLU A 147 -7.50 14.22 -6.12
N GLY A 148 -6.62 14.04 -5.13
CA GLY A 148 -6.95 13.41 -3.85
C GLY A 148 -8.02 14.15 -3.07
N ASP A 149 -7.93 15.48 -3.01
CA ASP A 149 -8.93 16.33 -2.37
C ASP A 149 -10.28 16.27 -3.12
N ASP A 150 -10.25 16.28 -4.45
CA ASP A 150 -11.44 16.23 -5.32
C ASP A 150 -12.15 14.86 -5.27
N HIS A 151 -11.38 13.76 -5.21
CA HIS A 151 -11.89 12.38 -5.27
C HIS A 151 -11.89 11.66 -3.92
N GLY A 152 -11.54 12.34 -2.82
CA GLY A 152 -11.67 11.85 -1.46
C GLY A 152 -10.62 10.82 -1.01
N PHE A 153 -9.39 10.89 -1.53
CA PHE A 153 -8.28 10.04 -1.10
C PHE A 153 -7.10 10.84 -0.54
N ARG A 154 -6.32 10.21 0.34
CA ARG A 154 -5.27 10.89 1.10
C ARG A 154 -3.93 10.79 0.38
N VAL A 155 -3.29 11.93 0.20
CA VAL A 155 -1.94 12.03 -0.37
C VAL A 155 -1.03 12.78 0.60
N VAL A 156 0.16 12.25 0.84
CA VAL A 156 1.25 12.99 1.45
C VAL A 156 2.26 13.36 0.36
N VAL A 157 2.32 14.64 0.03
CA VAL A 157 3.25 15.14 -0.98
C VAL A 157 4.65 15.22 -0.39
N VAL A 158 5.66 14.66 -1.05
CA VAL A 158 7.06 14.70 -0.62
C VAL A 158 7.92 15.44 -1.64
N CYS A 159 8.67 16.44 -1.20
CA CYS A 159 9.64 17.09 -2.08
C CYS A 159 10.86 16.17 -2.26
N PRO A 160 11.37 15.93 -3.48
CA PRO A 160 12.56 15.10 -3.72
C PRO A 160 13.80 15.59 -2.96
N LYS A 161 13.89 16.90 -2.71
CA LYS A 161 15.02 17.56 -2.02
C LYS A 161 14.86 17.61 -0.50
N ASP A 162 13.70 17.23 0.03
CA ASP A 162 13.45 17.20 1.47
C ASP A 162 14.20 16.02 2.11
N LYS A 163 15.10 16.32 3.05
CA LYS A 163 15.87 15.33 3.81
C LYS A 163 15.04 14.64 4.88
N ASN A 164 13.94 15.27 5.31
CA ASN A 164 13.03 14.77 6.36
C ASN A 164 11.77 14.12 5.78
N TRP A 165 11.73 13.85 4.48
CA TRP A 165 10.58 13.25 3.79
C TRP A 165 10.10 11.95 4.45
N ALA A 166 11.03 11.12 4.93
CA ALA A 166 10.71 9.86 5.59
C ALA A 166 9.94 10.08 6.89
N GLN A 167 10.30 11.11 7.67
CA GLN A 167 9.56 11.48 8.88
C GLN A 167 8.18 11.99 8.52
N LYS A 168 8.07 12.85 7.50
CA LYS A 168 6.78 13.35 6.99
C LYS A 168 5.82 12.22 6.60
N VAL A 169 6.33 11.19 5.91
CA VAL A 169 5.54 10.00 5.55
C VAL A 169 5.12 9.22 6.79
N MET A 170 6.02 9.07 7.76
CA MET A 170 5.71 8.36 9.01
C MET A 170 4.61 9.06 9.81
N ASP A 171 4.71 10.38 9.96
CA ASP A 171 3.71 11.18 10.68
C ASP A 171 2.35 11.09 9.98
N ALA A 172 2.31 11.20 8.66
CA ALA A 172 1.09 11.03 7.87
C ALA A 172 0.48 9.62 8.04
N ALA A 173 1.30 8.57 8.10
CA ALA A 173 0.84 7.21 8.33
C ALA A 173 0.18 7.04 9.71
N VAL A 174 0.80 7.61 10.76
CA VAL A 174 0.27 7.63 12.13
C VAL A 174 -1.06 8.37 12.20
N ASP A 175 -1.15 9.54 11.55
CA ASP A 175 -2.38 10.33 11.49
C ASP A 175 -3.53 9.57 10.81
N VAL A 176 -3.24 8.88 9.69
CA VAL A 176 -4.22 8.05 9.00
C VAL A 176 -4.65 6.88 9.87
N GLN A 177 -3.71 6.21 10.54
CA GLN A 177 -4.02 5.13 11.47
C GLN A 177 -4.94 5.59 12.60
N ALA A 178 -4.65 6.75 13.19
CA ALA A 178 -5.49 7.34 14.23
C ALA A 178 -6.90 7.61 13.69
N LYS A 179 -7.03 8.32 12.56
CA LYS A 179 -8.32 8.65 11.92
C LYS A 179 -9.16 7.40 11.64
N LEU A 180 -8.55 6.34 11.11
CA LEU A 180 -9.25 5.09 10.83
C LEU A 180 -9.64 4.34 12.10
N ALA A 181 -8.84 4.41 13.16
CA ALA A 181 -9.19 3.86 14.47
C ALA A 181 -10.40 4.60 15.09
N TRP A 182 -10.48 5.93 14.95
CA TRP A 182 -11.63 6.73 15.41
C TRP A 182 -12.93 6.42 14.66
N GLN A 183 -12.85 6.00 13.39
CA GLN A 183 -14.02 5.66 12.57
C GLN A 183 -14.59 4.26 12.86
N GLN A 184 -13.83 3.35 13.49
CA GLN A 184 -14.28 1.98 13.79
C GLN A 184 -15.38 1.88 14.88
N PRO A 185 -15.37 2.67 15.96
CA PRO A 185 -16.48 2.73 16.92
C PRO A 185 -17.80 3.19 16.31
N LEU A 186 -17.75 4.13 15.35
CA LEU A 186 -18.95 4.70 14.71
C LEU A 186 -19.66 3.74 13.76
N ARG A 187 -18.95 2.74 13.19
CA ARG A 187 -19.56 1.72 12.33
C ARG A 187 -20.32 0.62 13.09
N HIS A 188 -20.12 0.48 14.40
CA HIS A 188 -20.79 -0.55 15.22
C HIS A 188 -22.09 -0.07 15.88
N GLN A 189 -22.50 1.18 15.66
CA GLN A 189 -23.82 1.69 16.05
C GLN A 189 -24.77 1.74 14.84
N VAL A 190 -25.04 0.57 14.24
CA VAL A 190 -26.26 0.42 13.43
C VAL A 190 -27.35 -0.05 14.40
N PRO A 191 -28.47 0.66 14.57
CA PRO A 191 -29.56 0.20 15.42
C PRO A 191 -30.09 -1.12 14.86
N VAL A 192 -29.99 -2.19 15.65
CA VAL A 192 -30.78 -3.39 15.42
C VAL A 192 -32.24 -2.97 15.53
N GLN A 193 -32.96 -2.98 14.41
CA GLN A 193 -34.41 -2.82 14.43
C GLN A 193 -34.97 -3.93 15.31
N SER A 194 -35.55 -3.56 16.46
CA SER A 194 -36.31 -4.49 17.28
C SER A 194 -37.51 -4.94 16.46
N SER A 195 -37.50 -6.20 16.04
CA SER A 195 -38.70 -6.89 15.55
C SER A 195 -39.73 -6.82 16.66
N SER A 196 -40.76 -5.98 16.48
CA SER A 196 -41.92 -5.97 17.35
C SER A 196 -42.60 -7.33 17.27
N GLU A 197 -42.85 -7.90 18.44
CA GLU A 197 -43.86 -8.93 18.64
C GLU A 197 -45.18 -8.45 18.03
N ALA A 198 -45.63 -9.15 16.99
CA ALA A 198 -47.03 -9.17 16.60
C ALA A 198 -47.58 -10.55 16.98
N LEU A 199 -47.75 -10.77 18.29
CA LEU A 199 -48.82 -11.61 18.80
C LEU A 199 -50.11 -10.83 18.59
N LEU A 200 -51.04 -11.35 17.80
CA LEU A 200 -52.50 -11.27 17.94
C LEU A 200 -53.18 -11.64 16.61
N SER A 201 -53.63 -12.90 16.51
CA SER A 201 -54.99 -13.33 16.11
C SER A 201 -55.00 -14.81 15.80
#